data_AF-A0A2M8M4M6-F1
#
_entry.id   AF-A0A2M8M4M6-F1
#
_cell.length_a   1.000
_cell.length_b   1.000
_cell.length_c   1.000
_cell.angle_alpha   90.00
_cell.angle_beta   90.00
_cell.angle_gamma   90.00
#
_symmetry.space_group_name_H-M   'P 1'
#
loop_
_entity.id
_entity.type
_entity.pdbx_description
1 polymer ?
#
loop_
_entity_poly.entity_id
_entity_poly.type
_entity_poly.pdbx_seq_one_letter_code
_entity_poly.pdbx_strand_id
1 'polypeptide(L)'
;MKKTCWVYILRNKTGEITIGFSVDMDEKFTEISTRKEKLYYLRPFEEPFDGLAHKHLLDSLSKDTINLLVQRNRDQTEIYKEVFQKTQ
;
A
#
# COMPACT_ATOMS: atom_id res chain seq x y z
N MET A 1 16.71 6.78 -13.23
CA MET A 1 16.22 6.72 -11.84
C MET A 1 15.56 5.36 -11.65
N LYS A 2 15.96 4.55 -10.67
CA LYS A 2 15.21 3.32 -10.34
C LYS A 2 13.79 3.76 -9.98
N LYS A 3 12.79 3.29 -10.70
CA LYS A 3 11.40 3.54 -10.35
C LYS A 3 11.06 2.65 -9.16
N THR A 4 10.99 3.23 -7.97
CA THR A 4 10.53 2.53 -6.77
C THR A 4 9.10 2.02 -7.02
N CYS A 5 8.89 0.73 -6.85
CA CYS A 5 7.56 0.15 -6.89
C CYS A 5 7.00 0.02 -5.49
N TRP A 6 5.69 -0.06 -5.38
CA TRP A 6 4.98 0.06 -4.12
C TRP A 6 3.91 -1.00 -4.02
N VAL A 7 3.81 -1.60 -2.84
CA VAL A 7 2.70 -2.45 -2.46
C VAL A 7 1.88 -1.73 -1.41
N TYR A 8 0.57 -1.77 -1.57
CA TYR A 8 -0.35 -1.06 -0.69
C TYR A 8 -1.58 -1.89 -0.35
N ILE A 9 -2.18 -1.58 0.80
CA ILE A 9 -3.45 -2.17 1.23
C ILE A 9 -4.43 -1.03 1.46
N LEU A 10 -5.55 -1.09 0.74
CA LEU A 10 -6.70 -0.21 0.91
C LEU A 10 -7.78 -0.94 1.68
N ARG A 11 -8.57 -0.16 2.42
CA ARG A 11 -9.81 -0.64 2.99
C ARG A 11 -10.93 0.33 2.66
N ASN A 12 -12.00 -0.22 2.11
CA ASN A 12 -13.21 0.56 1.85
C ASN A 12 -14.08 0.66 3.11
N LYS A 13 -15.22 1.34 2.99
CA LYS A 13 -16.15 1.56 4.12
C LYS A 13 -16.84 0.28 4.60
N THR A 14 -16.99 -0.72 3.74
CA THR A 14 -17.58 -2.02 4.11
C THR A 14 -16.56 -2.94 4.79
N GLY A 15 -15.31 -2.51 4.89
CA GLY A 15 -14.23 -3.25 5.53
C GLY A 15 -13.55 -4.26 4.60
N GLU A 16 -13.89 -4.27 3.31
CA GLU A 16 -13.21 -5.05 2.28
C GLU A 16 -11.80 -4.51 2.06
N ILE A 17 -10.88 -5.45 1.82
CA ILE A 17 -9.46 -5.20 1.71
C ILE A 17 -9.06 -5.37 0.25
N THR A 18 -8.41 -4.36 -0.32
CA THR A 18 -7.83 -4.42 -1.66
C THR A 18 -6.32 -4.31 -1.55
N ILE A 19 -5.61 -5.29 -2.10
CA ILE A 19 -4.15 -5.32 -2.13
C ILE A 19 -3.68 -4.94 -3.54
N GLY A 20 -2.85 -3.91 -3.63
CA GLY A 20 -2.40 -3.35 -4.90
C GLY A 20 -0.88 -3.30 -5.02
N PHE A 21 -0.43 -3.23 -6.27
CA PHE A 21 0.94 -2.97 -6.65
C PHE A 21 0.94 -1.83 -7.67
N SER A 22 1.83 -0.86 -7.51
CA SER A 22 2.03 0.21 -8.49
C SER A 22 3.49 0.60 -8.64
N VAL A 23 3.87 0.96 -9.86
CA VAL A 23 5.16 1.60 -10.18
C VAL A 23 5.05 3.12 -10.26
N ASP A 24 3.81 3.64 -10.20
CA ASP A 24 3.48 5.06 -10.17
C ASP A 24 2.48 5.29 -9.03
N MET A 25 2.98 5.76 -7.90
CA MET A 25 2.13 5.98 -6.72
C MET A 25 1.40 7.31 -6.76
N ASP A 26 1.92 8.32 -7.46
CA ASP A 26 1.34 9.66 -7.44
C ASP A 26 -0.03 9.67 -8.14
N GLU A 27 -0.13 9.01 -9.29
CA GLU A 27 -1.41 8.79 -9.97
C GLU A 27 -2.37 7.96 -9.11
N LYS A 28 -1.87 6.89 -8.48
CA LYS A 28 -2.69 6.02 -7.63
C LYS A 28 -3.20 6.69 -6.38
N PHE A 29 -2.42 7.55 -5.73
CA PHE A 29 -2.88 8.32 -4.57
C PHE A 29 -4.05 9.25 -4.91
N THR A 30 -3.98 9.89 -6.09
CA THR A 30 -5.06 10.73 -6.59
C THR A 30 -6.33 9.90 -6.76
N GLU A 31 -6.24 8.73 -7.40
CA GLU A 31 -7.36 7.80 -7.60
C GLU A 31 -7.95 7.31 -6.27
N ILE A 32 -7.12 6.89 -5.31
CA ILE A 32 -7.52 6.43 -3.98
C ILE A 32 -8.27 7.52 -3.23
N SER A 33 -7.75 8.75 -3.29
CA SER A 33 -8.34 9.92 -2.62
C SER A 33 -9.73 10.24 -3.20
N THR A 34 -9.90 10.16 -4.53
CA THR A 34 -11.21 10.34 -5.19
C THR A 34 -12.21 9.27 -4.76
N ARG A 35 -11.80 8.02 -4.61
CA ARG A 35 -12.68 6.88 -4.25
C ARG A 35 -13.04 6.82 -2.76
N LYS A 36 -12.51 7.71 -1.92
CA LYS A 36 -12.68 7.71 -0.46
C LYS A 36 -12.25 6.38 0.20
N GLU A 37 -11.35 5.66 -0.44
CA GLU A 37 -10.70 4.47 0.13
C GLU A 37 -9.60 4.92 1.08
N LYS A 38 -9.42 4.21 2.19
CA LYS A 38 -8.36 4.54 3.16
C LYS A 38 -7.17 3.64 2.93
N LEU A 39 -5.99 4.23 2.84
CA LEU A 39 -4.71 3.53 2.77
C LEU A 39 -4.28 3.08 4.18
N TYR A 40 -4.15 1.76 4.38
CA TYR A 40 -3.81 1.14 5.68
C TYR A 40 -2.40 0.57 5.73
N TYR A 41 -1.81 0.25 4.58
CA TYR A 41 -0.45 -0.27 4.48
C TYR A 41 0.21 0.31 3.24
N LEU A 42 1.48 0.65 3.34
CA LEU A 42 2.28 1.09 2.21
C LEU A 42 3.72 0.67 2.42
N ARG A 43 4.32 0.04 1.39
CA ARG A 43 5.73 -0.36 1.43
C ARG A 43 6.41 -0.17 0.08
N PRO A 44 7.57 0.51 0.04
CA PRO A 44 8.39 0.61 -1.16
C PRO A 44 9.24 -0.65 -1.38
N PHE A 45 9.53 -0.92 -2.64
CA PHE A 45 10.44 -1.95 -3.11
C PHE A 45 11.29 -1.39 -4.26
N GLU A 46 12.59 -1.65 -4.24
CA GLU A 46 13.49 -1.24 -5.32
C GLU A 46 13.31 -2.09 -6.57
N GLU A 47 13.07 -3.40 -6.39
CA GLU A 47 12.95 -4.37 -7.45
C GLU A 47 11.47 -4.78 -7.65
N PRO A 48 10.90 -4.63 -8.86
CA PRO A 48 9.50 -4.98 -9.15
C PRO A 48 9.13 -6.41 -8.80
N PHE A 49 10.08 -7.35 -8.97
CA PHE A 49 9.87 -8.75 -8.65
C PHE A 49 9.57 -8.95 -7.16
N ASP A 50 10.33 -8.31 -6.28
CA ASP A 50 10.14 -8.40 -4.83
C ASP A 50 8.79 -7.80 -4.41
N GLY A 51 8.41 -6.68 -5.02
CA GLY A 51 7.09 -6.06 -4.80
C GLY A 51 5.95 -6.98 -5.23
N LEU A 52 6.04 -7.61 -6.39
CA LEU A 52 5.05 -8.58 -6.86
C LEU A 52 4.98 -9.83 -5.97
N ALA A 53 6.13 -10.39 -5.60
CA ALA A 53 6.20 -11.53 -4.68
C ALA A 53 5.55 -11.18 -3.33
N HIS A 54 5.80 -9.98 -2.82
CA HIS A 54 5.18 -9.50 -1.60
C HIS A 54 3.66 -9.36 -1.74
N LYS A 55 3.17 -8.76 -2.84
CA LYS A 55 1.73 -8.69 -3.14
C LYS A 55 1.09 -10.09 -3.15
N HIS A 56 1.69 -11.04 -3.87
CA HIS A 56 1.18 -12.42 -3.96
C HIS A 56 1.15 -13.13 -2.60
N LEU A 57 2.14 -12.88 -1.75
CA LEU A 57 2.12 -13.37 -0.38
C LEU A 57 0.92 -12.80 0.36
N LEU A 58 0.71 -11.47 0.32
CA LEU A 58 -0.41 -10.81 1.01
C LEU A 58 -1.77 -11.33 0.50
N ASP A 59 -1.94 -11.55 -0.81
CA ASP A 59 -3.17 -12.10 -1.38
C ASP A 59 -3.51 -13.50 -0.85
N SER A 60 -2.48 -14.25 -0.41
CA SER A 60 -2.64 -15.60 0.14
C SER A 60 -2.93 -15.62 1.64
N LEU A 61 -2.84 -14.47 2.32
CA LEU A 61 -3.03 -14.36 3.77
C LEU A 61 -4.51 -14.18 4.15
N SER A 62 -4.86 -14.66 5.34
CA SER A 62 -6.16 -14.38 5.92
C SER A 62 -6.32 -12.89 6.25
N LYS A 63 -7.57 -12.41 6.29
CA LYS A 63 -7.89 -11.03 6.70
C LYS A 63 -7.34 -10.69 8.09
N ASP A 64 -7.36 -11.63 9.02
CA ASP A 64 -6.83 -11.43 10.38
C ASP A 64 -5.32 -11.26 10.38
N THR A 65 -4.61 -12.07 9.59
CA THR A 65 -3.16 -11.94 9.43
C THR A 65 -2.81 -10.60 8.77
N ILE A 66 -3.56 -10.17 7.76
CA ILE A 66 -3.39 -8.85 7.15
C ILE A 66 -3.61 -7.73 8.17
N ASN A 67 -4.65 -7.81 9.01
CA ASN A 67 -4.91 -6.81 10.04
C ASN A 67 -3.75 -6.70 11.04
N LEU A 68 -3.18 -7.84 11.47
CA LEU A 68 -2.00 -7.86 12.35
C LEU A 68 -0.78 -7.24 11.67
N LEU A 69 -0.56 -7.53 10.38
CA LEU A 69 0.54 -6.98 9.61
C LEU A 69 0.41 -5.45 9.46
N VAL A 70 -0.79 -4.97 9.15
CA VAL A 70 -1.13 -3.54 9.08
C VAL A 70 -0.82 -2.86 10.41
N GLN A 71 -1.28 -3.43 11.53
CA GLN A 71 -1.05 -2.86 12.86
C GLN A 71 0.45 -2.77 13.19
N ARG A 72 1.23 -3.82 12.88
CA ARG A 72 2.69 -3.84 13.12
C ARG A 72 3.47 -2.83 12.28
N ASN A 73 2.98 -2.48 11.09
CA ASN A 73 3.67 -1.57 10.16
C ASN A 73 3.03 -0.18 10.10
N ARG A 74 2.20 0.17 11.09
CA ARG A 74 1.46 1.43 11.09
C ARG A 74 2.38 2.65 11.03
N ASP A 75 3.37 2.70 11.92
CA ASP A 75 4.27 3.86 12.01
C ASP A 75 5.07 4.04 10.72
N GLN A 76 5.58 2.94 10.16
CA GLN A 76 6.29 2.94 8.89
C GLN A 76 5.40 3.41 7.73
N THR A 77 4.14 2.97 7.71
CA THR A 77 3.16 3.37 6.70
C THR A 77 2.85 4.86 6.78
N GLU A 78 2.72 5.44 7.97
CA GLU A 78 2.50 6.87 8.15
C GLU A 78 3.71 7.70 7.70
N ILE A 79 4.93 7.26 8.02
CA ILE A 79 6.16 7.90 7.53
C ILE A 79 6.15 7.98 6.00
N TYR A 80 5.80 6.88 5.32
CA TYR A 80 5.75 6.90 3.86
C TYR A 80 4.63 7.80 3.32
N LYS A 81 3.45 7.81 3.94
CA LYS A 81 2.37 8.74 3.56
C LYS A 81 2.80 10.20 3.66
N GLU A 82 3.52 10.57 4.72
CA GLU A 82 4.02 11.94 4.89
C GLU A 82 5.01 12.34 3.81
N VAL A 83 5.88 11.41 3.38
CA VAL A 83 6.81 11.65 2.26
C VAL A 83 6.03 12.03 0.99
N PHE A 84 4.93 11.34 0.71
CA PHE A 84 4.08 11.67 -0.44
C PHE A 84 3.31 12.98 -0.29
N GLN A 85 2.77 13.27 0.89
CA GLN A 85 2.02 14.50 1.14
C GLN A 85 2.88 15.77 1.05
N LYS A 86 4.18 15.68 1.36
CA LYS A 86 5.13 16.80 1.26
C LYS A 86 5.60 17.10 -0.16
N THR A 87 5.27 16.25 -1.13
CA THR A 87 5.72 16.38 -2.52
C THR A 87 4.64 17.00 -3.44
N GLN A 88 3.49 17.40 -2.87
CA GLN A 88 2.50 18.31 -3.49
C GLN A 88 2.65 19.73 -2.95
#